data_AF-A0A7D7FMC3-F1
#
_entry.id   AF-A0A7D7FMC3-F1
#
_cell.length_a   1.000
_cell.length_b   1.000
_cell.length_c   1.000
_cell.angle_alpha   90.00
_cell.angle_beta   90.00
_cell.angle_gamma   90.00
#
_symmetry.space_group_name_H-M   'P 1'
#
loop_
_entity.id
_entity.type
_entity.pdbx_description
1 polymer ?
#
loop_
_entity_poly.entity_id
_entity_poly.type
_entity_poly.pdbx_seq_one_letter_code
_entity_poly.pdbx_strand_id
1 'polypeptide(L)'
;MQTRNAFSWLKKEITRSISVSLMIYINTRTSIASAYPTFAQQGYENPREATGRIVCANCHLANKPVEIEVPQAVLPDTVFEAVVRIPYDMQLKQVLANGKKGGLNVGACSYFTGGV
;
A
#
# COMPACT_ATOMS: atom_id res chain seq x y z
N MET A 1 -9.40 55.59 18.67
CA MET A 1 -8.63 54.47 19.26
C MET A 1 -9.28 53.09 19.09
N GLN A 2 -10.62 52.96 18.94
CA GLN A 2 -11.31 51.65 18.81
C GLN A 2 -11.07 50.89 17.48
N THR A 3 -10.80 51.57 16.37
CA THR A 3 -10.72 50.94 15.03
C THR A 3 -9.46 50.09 14.80
N ARG A 4 -8.34 50.39 15.48
CA ARG A 4 -7.08 49.62 15.36
C ARG A 4 -7.17 48.24 16.03
N ASN A 5 -7.95 48.12 17.10
CA ASN A 5 -8.14 46.85 17.82
C ASN A 5 -9.11 45.93 17.08
N ALA A 6 -10.13 46.47 16.41
CA ALA A 6 -11.03 45.70 15.56
C ALA A 6 -10.28 45.11 14.36
N PHE A 7 -9.40 45.90 13.73
CA PHE A 7 -8.60 45.44 12.60
C PHE A 7 -7.54 44.39 12.99
N SER A 8 -6.91 44.52 14.16
CA SER A 8 -5.96 43.52 14.66
C SER A 8 -6.66 42.21 15.07
N TRP A 9 -7.87 42.30 15.64
CA TRP A 9 -8.71 41.15 15.94
C TRP A 9 -9.17 40.43 14.68
N LEU A 10 -9.60 41.18 13.65
CA LEU A 10 -9.95 40.62 12.34
C LEU A 10 -8.77 39.88 11.70
N LYS A 11 -7.57 40.46 11.74
CA LYS A 11 -6.36 39.81 11.20
C LYS A 11 -6.02 38.51 11.93
N LYS A 12 -6.14 38.48 13.26
CA LYS A 12 -5.92 37.25 14.05
C LYS A 12 -6.90 36.15 13.65
N GLU A 13 -8.17 36.49 13.48
CA GLU A 13 -9.20 35.51 13.15
C GLU A 13 -9.07 34.98 11.71
N ILE A 14 -8.66 35.85 10.77
CA ILE A 14 -8.32 35.44 9.40
C ILE A 14 -7.12 34.49 9.39
N THR A 15 -6.03 34.81 10.10
CA THR A 15 -4.85 33.94 10.17
C THR A 15 -5.18 32.58 10.81
N ARG A 16 -6.04 32.57 11.85
CA ARG A 16 -6.49 31.33 12.50
C ARG A 16 -7.39 30.50 11.57
N SER A 17 -8.26 31.13 10.79
CA SER A 17 -9.09 30.46 9.78
C SER A 17 -8.25 29.82 8.67
N ILE A 18 -7.23 30.53 8.19
CA ILE A 18 -6.32 30.02 7.15
C ILE A 18 -5.50 28.83 7.69
N SER A 19 -4.99 28.89 8.92
CA SER A 19 -4.21 27.79 9.48
C SER A 19 -5.04 26.52 9.68
N VAL A 20 -6.29 26.66 10.13
CA VAL A 20 -7.22 25.54 10.29
C VAL A 20 -7.59 24.93 8.93
N SER A 21 -7.87 25.78 7.93
CA SER A 21 -8.19 25.33 6.57
C SER A 21 -7.01 24.57 5.93
N LEU A 22 -5.78 25.03 6.16
CA LEU A 22 -4.57 24.38 5.66
C LEU A 22 -4.34 23.00 6.32
N MET A 23 -4.59 22.88 7.62
CA MET A 23 -4.50 21.58 8.32
C MET A 23 -5.55 20.58 7.81
N ILE A 24 -6.78 21.03 7.55
CA ILE A 24 -7.84 20.17 6.98
C ILE A 24 -7.46 19.71 5.56
N TYR A 25 -6.89 20.60 4.74
CA TYR A 25 -6.44 20.25 3.39
C TYR A 25 -5.34 19.18 3.38
N ILE A 26 -4.42 19.21 4.35
CA ILE A 26 -3.35 18.21 4.46
C ILE A 26 -3.92 16.84 4.86
N ASN A 27 -4.88 16.79 5.80
CA ASN A 27 -5.46 15.54 6.29
C ASN A 27 -6.40 14.85 5.30
N THR A 28 -6.94 15.58 4.33
CA THR A 28 -7.83 15.02 3.29
C THR A 28 -7.08 14.41 2.11
N ARG A 29 -5.75 14.53 2.06
CA ARG A 29 -4.92 13.82 1.08
C ARG A 29 -4.72 12.37 1.51
N THR A 30 -5.77 11.56 1.35
CA THR A 30 -5.65 10.10 1.42
C THR A 30 -4.69 9.65 0.33
N SER A 31 -3.51 9.15 0.71
CA SER A 31 -2.62 8.48 -0.23
C SER A 31 -3.34 7.21 -0.70
N ILE A 32 -3.73 7.20 -1.97
CA ILE A 32 -4.25 6.00 -2.63
C ILE A 32 -3.06 5.04 -2.74
N ALA A 33 -2.91 4.15 -1.77
CA ALA A 33 -1.86 3.15 -1.77
C ALA A 33 -2.18 2.11 -2.85
N SER A 34 -1.59 2.25 -4.03
CA SER A 34 -1.51 1.15 -4.99
C SER A 34 -0.31 0.32 -4.59
N ALA A 35 -0.50 -0.80 -3.90
CA ALA A 35 0.64 -1.61 -3.49
C ALA A 35 1.13 -2.45 -4.69
N TYR A 36 2.34 -2.12 -5.12
CA TYR A 36 3.10 -2.80 -6.16
C TYR A 36 4.39 -3.36 -5.54
N PRO A 37 4.97 -4.44 -6.09
CA PRO A 37 6.24 -4.98 -5.60
C PRO A 37 7.35 -3.93 -5.50
N THR A 38 7.37 -2.93 -6.39
CA THR A 38 8.34 -1.83 -6.36
C THR A 38 8.34 -1.02 -5.07
N PHE A 39 7.18 -0.83 -4.43
CA PHE A 39 7.13 -0.12 -3.16
C PHE A 39 7.73 -0.92 -2.01
N ALA A 40 7.65 -2.25 -2.06
CA ALA A 40 8.38 -3.11 -1.14
C ALA A 40 9.90 -3.00 -1.39
N GLN A 41 10.33 -3.03 -2.66
CA GLN A 41 11.75 -2.91 -3.05
C GLN A 41 12.38 -1.58 -2.64
N GLN A 42 11.62 -0.48 -2.71
CA GLN A 42 12.11 0.86 -2.35
C GLN A 42 12.00 1.14 -0.85
N GLY A 43 11.01 0.56 -0.17
CA GLY A 43 10.71 0.84 1.23
C GLY A 43 11.41 -0.07 2.24
N TYR A 44 11.91 -1.23 1.80
CA TYR A 44 12.46 -2.26 2.69
C TYR A 44 13.68 -2.92 2.05
N GLU A 45 14.77 -3.02 2.81
CA GLU A 45 15.98 -3.74 2.38
C GLU A 45 15.72 -5.24 2.22
N ASN A 46 14.89 -5.81 3.11
CA ASN A 46 14.50 -7.21 3.07
C ASN A 46 12.97 -7.33 3.00
N PRO A 47 12.40 -8.03 2.01
CA PRO A 47 10.94 -8.18 1.89
C PRO A 47 10.32 -9.07 2.98
N ARG A 48 11.14 -9.77 3.79
CA ARG A 48 10.70 -10.65 4.87
C ARG A 48 11.25 -10.16 6.21
N GLU A 49 10.35 -9.89 7.15
CA GLU A 49 10.67 -9.56 8.53
C GLU A 49 11.15 -10.81 9.30
N ALA A 50 11.85 -10.61 10.42
CA ALA A 50 12.34 -11.71 11.26
C ALA A 50 11.22 -12.60 11.82
N THR A 51 10.00 -12.07 11.93
CA THR A 51 8.78 -12.81 12.33
C THR A 51 8.27 -13.75 11.23
N GLY A 52 8.82 -13.65 10.02
CA GLY A 52 8.31 -14.31 8.82
C GLY A 52 7.22 -13.53 8.08
N ARG A 53 6.78 -12.37 8.62
CA ARG A 53 5.82 -11.49 7.95
C ARG A 53 6.44 -10.88 6.68
N ILE A 54 5.66 -10.82 5.61
CA ILE A 54 6.05 -10.16 4.36
C ILE A 54 5.59 -8.69 4.38
N VAL A 55 6.48 -7.79 3.97
CA VAL A 55 6.29 -6.32 4.07
C VAL A 55 5.09 -5.81 3.26
N CYS A 56 4.61 -6.57 2.27
CA CYS A 56 3.36 -6.28 1.55
C CYS A 56 2.16 -6.11 2.50
N ALA A 57 2.17 -6.80 3.66
CA ALA A 57 1.13 -6.70 4.69
C ALA A 57 1.13 -5.36 5.45
N ASN A 58 2.10 -4.47 5.23
CA ASN A 58 2.09 -3.12 5.81
C ASN A 58 1.20 -2.16 5.01
N CYS A 59 0.80 -2.53 3.79
CA CYS A 59 -0.14 -1.76 2.96
C CYS A 59 -1.39 -2.58 2.59
N HIS A 60 -1.27 -3.87 2.28
CA HIS A 60 -2.40 -4.76 2.03
C HIS A 60 -2.90 -5.35 3.35
N LEU A 61 -3.82 -4.63 3.99
CA LEU A 61 -4.29 -4.95 5.34
C LEU A 61 -5.24 -6.16 5.41
N ALA A 62 -5.89 -6.49 4.29
CA ALA A 62 -6.80 -7.63 4.21
C ALA A 62 -6.02 -8.92 3.95
N ASN A 63 -6.36 -9.97 4.70
CA ASN A 63 -5.77 -11.29 4.49
C ASN A 63 -6.57 -12.09 3.45
N LYS A 64 -5.88 -12.72 2.51
CA LYS A 64 -6.42 -13.63 1.52
C LYS A 64 -5.47 -14.82 1.36
N PRO A 65 -6.01 -16.05 1.22
CA PRO A 65 -5.16 -17.21 1.03
C PRO A 65 -4.41 -17.12 -0.30
N VAL A 66 -3.20 -17.67 -0.29
CA VAL A 66 -2.36 -17.87 -1.46
C VAL A 66 -1.85 -19.31 -1.41
N GLU A 67 -1.70 -19.93 -2.56
CA GLU A 67 -1.22 -21.32 -2.68
C GLU A 67 0.05 -21.34 -3.52
N ILE A 68 0.98 -22.21 -3.14
CA ILE A 68 2.22 -22.45 -3.87
C ILE A 68 2.42 -23.96 -4.03
N GLU A 69 2.61 -24.40 -5.27
CA GLU A 69 2.91 -25.79 -5.62
C GLU A 69 4.32 -25.83 -6.19
N VAL A 70 5.17 -26.69 -5.62
CA VAL A 70 6.53 -26.95 -6.08
C VAL A 70 6.79 -28.47 -6.05
N PRO A 71 7.70 -28.99 -6.89
CA PRO A 71 8.12 -30.38 -6.80
C PRO A 71 8.69 -30.70 -5.42
N GLN A 72 8.47 -31.92 -4.95
CA GLN A 72 8.95 -32.37 -3.64
C GLN A 72 10.48 -32.43 -3.56
N ALA A 73 11.15 -32.64 -4.70
CA ALA A 73 12.60 -32.62 -4.84
C ALA A 73 12.97 -32.16 -6.26
N VAL A 74 14.14 -31.54 -6.38
CA VAL A 74 14.73 -31.10 -7.65
C VAL A 74 16.21 -31.51 -7.69
N LEU A 75 16.70 -31.89 -8.86
CA LEU A 75 18.12 -32.14 -9.05
C LEU A 75 18.89 -30.80 -9.11
N PRO A 76 20.19 -30.78 -8.75
CA PRO A 76 21.02 -29.61 -8.98
C PRO A 76 21.03 -29.20 -10.45
N ASP A 77 21.14 -27.90 -10.71
CA ASP A 77 21.21 -27.32 -12.06
C ASP A 77 20.06 -27.75 -12.99
N THR A 78 18.86 -27.93 -12.42
CA THR A 78 17.65 -28.30 -13.15
C THR A 78 16.57 -27.25 -12.97
N VAL A 79 15.92 -26.87 -14.08
CA VAL A 79 14.78 -25.95 -14.07
C VAL A 79 13.55 -26.67 -13.52
N PHE A 80 12.85 -26.03 -12.59
CA PHE A 80 11.57 -26.50 -12.08
C PHE A 80 10.51 -25.39 -12.09
N GLU A 81 9.26 -25.78 -12.02
CA GLU A 81 8.13 -24.85 -11.98
C GLU A 81 7.65 -24.64 -10.54
N ALA A 82 7.51 -23.37 -10.15
CA ALA A 82 6.80 -22.97 -8.94
C ALA A 82 5.46 -22.33 -9.34
N VAL A 83 4.36 -23.05 -9.12
CA VAL A 83 3.02 -22.58 -9.49
C VAL A 83 2.44 -21.81 -8.32
N VAL A 84 2.17 -20.52 -8.52
CA VAL A 84 1.56 -19.64 -7.51
C VAL A 84 0.11 -19.38 -7.89
N ARG A 85 -0.83 -19.66 -6.97
CA ARG A 85 -2.26 -19.39 -7.16
C ARG A 85 -2.73 -18.37 -6.13
N ILE A 86 -3.47 -17.36 -6.60
CA ILE A 86 -4.04 -16.29 -5.78
C ILE A 86 -5.55 -16.30 -6.01
N PRO A 87 -6.32 -17.14 -5.29
CA PRO A 87 -7.74 -17.27 -5.52
C PRO A 87 -8.50 -16.00 -5.11
N TYR A 88 -9.35 -15.51 -6.01
CA TYR A 88 -10.32 -14.47 -5.72
C TYR A 88 -11.56 -14.66 -6.59
N ASP A 89 -12.68 -14.07 -6.15
CA ASP A 89 -13.92 -14.10 -6.93
C ASP A 89 -13.81 -13.11 -8.09
N MET A 90 -13.72 -13.65 -9.31
CA MET A 90 -13.60 -12.86 -10.55
C MET A 90 -14.88 -12.07 -10.90
N GLN A 91 -16.01 -12.37 -10.27
CA GLN A 91 -17.25 -11.60 -10.44
C GLN A 91 -17.22 -10.31 -9.62
N LEU A 92 -16.40 -10.25 -8.56
CA LEU A 92 -16.24 -9.07 -7.73
C LEU A 92 -15.31 -8.05 -8.39
N LYS A 93 -15.70 -6.78 -8.28
CA LYS A 93 -14.93 -5.63 -8.79
C LYS A 93 -14.42 -4.80 -7.62
N GLN A 94 -13.18 -4.33 -7.72
CA GLN A 94 -12.60 -3.38 -6.77
C GLN A 94 -12.87 -1.93 -7.19
N VAL A 95 -12.76 -1.01 -6.24
CA VAL A 95 -12.77 0.43 -6.53
C VAL A 95 -11.38 0.84 -7.00
N LEU A 96 -11.29 1.41 -8.19
CA LEU A 96 -10.06 1.92 -8.78
C LEU A 96 -9.72 3.32 -8.25
N ALA A 97 -8.51 3.81 -8.51
CA ALA A 97 -8.05 5.14 -8.11
C ALA A 97 -8.93 6.29 -8.62
N ASN A 98 -9.65 6.09 -9.73
CA ASN A 98 -10.60 7.07 -10.30
C ASN A 98 -12.02 6.95 -9.69
N GLY A 99 -12.22 6.12 -8.67
CA GLY A 99 -13.50 5.86 -8.02
C GLY A 99 -14.44 4.90 -8.77
N LYS A 100 -14.11 4.45 -9.98
CA LYS A 100 -14.93 3.49 -10.74
C LYS A 100 -14.65 2.05 -10.30
N LYS A 101 -15.60 1.15 -10.53
CA LYS A 101 -15.42 -0.29 -10.30
C LYS A 101 -14.69 -0.96 -11.47
N GLY A 102 -13.66 -1.75 -11.18
CA GLY A 102 -12.87 -2.49 -12.17
C GLY A 102 -12.36 -3.83 -11.65
N GLY A 103 -11.63 -4.56 -12.50
CA GLY A 103 -11.02 -5.84 -12.14
C GLY A 103 -9.90 -5.68 -11.10
N LEU A 104 -9.52 -6.81 -10.48
CA LEU A 104 -8.41 -6.89 -9.55
C LEU A 104 -7.11 -7.21 -10.29
N ASN A 105 -6.03 -6.53 -9.91
CA ASN A 105 -4.68 -6.89 -10.33
C ASN A 105 -4.03 -7.70 -9.20
N VAL A 106 -3.17 -8.65 -9.58
CA VAL A 106 -2.44 -9.51 -8.64
C VAL A 106 -0.94 -9.30 -8.79
N GLY A 107 -0.21 -9.51 -7.70
CA GLY A 107 1.24 -9.50 -7.65
C GLY A 107 1.71 -10.38 -6.50
N ALA A 108 2.91 -10.93 -6.63
CA ALA A 108 3.51 -11.80 -5.61
C ALA A 108 4.98 -11.45 -5.41
N CYS A 109 5.48 -11.73 -4.22
CA CYS A 109 6.91 -11.74 -3.91
C CYS A 109 7.26 -13.18 -3.51
N SER A 110 8.22 -13.80 -4.22
CA SER A 110 8.71 -15.13 -3.90
C SER A 110 10.06 -15.03 -3.19
N TYR A 111 10.28 -15.89 -2.21
CA TYR A 111 11.53 -16.01 -1.48
C TYR A 111 12.02 -17.45 -1.57
N PHE A 112 13.09 -17.66 -2.34
CA PHE A 112 13.77 -18.95 -2.42
C PHE A 112 14.97 -18.96 -1.48
N THR A 113 15.31 -20.14 -0.97
CA THR A 113 16.55 -20.34 -0.20
C THR A 113 17.76 -20.14 -1.10
N GLY A 114 18.89 -19.71 -0.55
CA GLY A 114 20.10 -19.44 -1.34
C GLY A 114 20.52 -20.66 -2.17
N GLY A 115 20.85 -20.43 -3.45
CA GLY A 115 21.29 -21.48 -4.39
C GLY A 115 20.19 -22.06 -5.29
N VAL A 116 18.98 -21.48 -5.27
CA VAL A 116 17.95 -21.66 -6.32
C VAL A 116 18.23 -20.75 -7.50
#